data_AF-A0A3M1EU64-F1
#
_entry.id   AF-A0A3M1EU64-F1
#
_cell.length_a   1.000
_cell.length_b   1.000
_cell.length_c   1.000
_cell.angle_alpha   90.00
_cell.angle_beta   90.00
_cell.angle_gamma   90.00
#
_symmetry.space_group_name_H-M   'P 1'
#
loop_
_entity.id
_entity.type
_entity.pdbx_description
1 polymer ?
#
loop_
_entity_poly.entity_id
_entity_poly.type
_entity_poly.pdbx_seq_one_letter_code
_entity_poly.pdbx_strand_id
1 'polypeptide(L)' 'MRAIEFRTRVKDGMIEIPSQYRDTLEDVVRVIILADEKEPVENLIDRLLASPLKLKNFKPLSRAEIYERP' A
#
# COMPACT_ATOMS: atom_id res chain seq x y z
N MET A 1 15.78 10.88 23.76
CA MET A 1 15.83 10.79 22.28
C MET A 1 14.48 11.23 21.74
N ARG A 2 14.43 12.14 20.76
CA ARG A 2 13.18 12.67 20.18
C ARG A 2 13.07 12.23 18.72
N ALA A 3 11.94 11.65 18.33
CA ALA A 3 11.64 11.34 16.95
C ALA A 3 10.84 12.49 16.33
N ILE A 4 11.17 12.86 15.10
CA ILE A 4 10.41 13.82 14.29
C ILE A 4 9.86 13.04 13.10
N GLU A 5 8.54 13.01 12.95
CA GLU A 5 7.85 12.38 11.83
C GLU A 5 7.26 13.47 10.93
N PHE A 6 7.50 13.36 9.63
CA PHE A 6 6.89 14.21 8.62
C PHE A 6 6.78 13.47 7.30
N ARG A 7 5.82 13.89 6.46
CA ARG A 7 5.69 13.41 5.08
C ARG A 7 6.25 14.46 4.14
N THR A 8 7.09 14.02 3.20
CA THR A 8 7.62 14.88 2.14
C THR A 8 7.81 14.09 0.85
N ARG A 9 8.07 14.80 -0.24
CA ARG A 9 8.39 14.19 -1.52
C ARG A 9 9.89 13.97 -1.63
N VAL A 10 10.29 12.80 -2.12
CA VAL A 10 11.66 12.56 -2.57
C VAL A 10 11.84 13.24 -3.93
N LYS A 11 12.79 14.18 -4.03
CA LYS A 11 13.16 14.86 -5.28
C LYS A 11 14.61 14.51 -5.61
N ASP A 12 14.85 13.91 -6.77
CA ASP A 12 16.20 13.53 -7.23
C ASP A 12 17.00 12.72 -6.19
N GLY A 13 16.31 11.83 -5.47
CA GLY A 13 16.92 11.02 -4.41
C GLY A 13 17.13 11.74 -3.08
N MET A 14 16.76 13.01 -2.97
CA MET A 14 16.87 13.82 -1.75
C MET A 14 15.54 13.99 -1.02
N ILE A 15 15.58 13.91 0.31
CA ILE A 15 14.49 14.24 1.23
C ILE A 15 14.80 15.63 1.79
N GLU A 16 13.97 16.63 1.48
CA GLU A 16 14.12 17.97 2.04
C GLU A 16 13.47 18.05 3.42
N ILE A 17 14.24 18.50 4.42
CA ILE A 17 13.74 18.77 5.76
C ILE A 17 12.83 20.02 5.73
N PRO A 18 11.56 19.93 6.17
CA PRO A 18 10.67 21.07 6.29
C PRO A 18 11.27 22.18 7.17
N SER A 19 11.05 23.44 6.80
CA SER A 19 11.66 24.61 7.48
C SER A 19 11.45 24.61 8.99
N GLN A 20 10.28 24.19 9.46
CA GLN A 20 9.92 24.10 10.88
C GLN A 20 10.80 23.17 11.74
N TYR A 21 11.61 22.31 11.10
CA TYR A 21 12.50 21.37 11.81
C TYR A 21 13.99 21.68 11.62
N ARG A 22 14.35 22.64 10.76
CA ARG A 22 15.76 22.92 10.42
C ARG A 22 16.57 23.37 11.63
N ASP A 23 15.99 24.20 12.48
CA ASP A 23 16.67 24.73 13.68
C ASP A 23 16.76 23.69 14.82
N THR A 24 16.04 22.58 14.69
CA THR A 24 15.99 21.52 15.72
C THR A 24 16.88 20.32 15.42
N LEU A 25 17.48 20.25 14.23
CA LEU A 25 18.32 19.14 13.80
C LEU A 25 19.78 19.60 13.73
N GLU A 26 20.66 18.90 14.45
CA GLU A 26 22.12 19.09 14.42
C GLU A 26 22.76 18.29 13.26
N ASP A 27 24.08 18.43 13.08
CA ASP A 27 24.85 18.01 11.90
C ASP A 27 24.59 16.56 11.42
N VAL A 28 24.46 15.60 12.34
CA VAL A 28 24.31 14.17 11.99
C VAL A 28 23.08 13.58 12.68
N VAL A 29 22.17 13.02 11.87
CA VAL A 29 20.92 12.43 12.33
C VAL A 29 20.76 10.99 11.84
N ARG A 30 20.08 10.16 12.63
CA ARG A 30 19.63 8.82 12.20
C ARG A 30 18.27 8.96 11.52
N VAL A 31 18.17 8.52 10.27
CA VAL A 31 16.93 8.60 9.46
C VAL A 31 16.26 7.22 9.37
N ILE A 32 14.94 7.17 9.49
CA ILE A 32 14.10 6.00 9.20
C ILE A 32 13.16 6.41 8.07
N ILE A 33 13.18 5.69 6.95
CA ILE A 33 12.33 5.96 5.78
C ILE A 33 11.25 4.89 5.74
N LEU A 34 9.99 5.31 5.85
CA LEU A 34 8.81 4.49 5.60
C LEU A 34 8.22 4.97 4.28
N ALA A 35 8.27 4.11 3.26
CA ALA A 35 7.65 4.40 1.97
C ALA A 35 6.24 3.78 1.97
N ASP A 36 5.24 4.58 1.58
CA ASP A 36 3.93 4.03 1.28
C ASP A 36 4.08 3.11 0.06
N GLU A 37 3.77 1.83 0.24
CA GLU A 37 3.57 0.95 -0.90
C GLU A 37 2.37 1.49 -1.67
N LYS A 38 2.55 1.77 -2.95
CA LYS A 38 1.39 1.97 -3.83
C LYS A 38 0.68 0.63 -3.86
N GLU A 39 -0.41 0.52 -3.11
CA GLU A 39 -1.35 -0.56 -3.35
C GLU A 39 -1.70 -0.51 -4.84
N PRO A 40 -1.68 -1.65 -5.54
CA PRO A 40 -2.11 -1.67 -6.93
C PRO A 40 -3.51 -1.06 -6.96
N VAL A 41 -3.68 -0.03 -7.81
CA VAL A 41 -4.95 0.72 -7.97
C VAL A 41 -6.12 -0.22 -8.27
N GLU A 42 -5.82 -1.41 -8.79
CA GLU A 42 -6.76 -2.48 -9.06
C GLU A 42 -6.08 -3.83 -8.74
N ASN A 43 -6.63 -4.55 -7.77
CA ASN A 43 -6.15 -5.89 -7.41
C ASN A 43 -6.82 -6.97 -8.28
N LEU A 44 -6.39 -8.23 -8.15
CA LEU A 44 -6.94 -9.34 -8.93
C LEU A 44 -8.44 -9.55 -8.66
N ILE A 45 -8.90 -9.34 -7.43
CA ILE A 45 -10.32 -9.47 -7.08
C ILE A 45 -11.14 -8.40 -7.80
N ASP A 46 -10.67 -7.15 -7.82
CA ASP A 46 -11.33 -6.04 -8.54
C ASP A 46 -11.49 -6.36 -10.03
N ARG A 47 -10.42 -6.88 -10.65
CA ARG A 47 -10.45 -7.30 -12.06
C ARG A 47 -11.45 -8.41 -12.33
N LEU A 48 -11.53 -9.40 -11.43
CA LEU A 48 -12.45 -10.54 -11.58
C LEU A 48 -13.91 -10.15 -11.33
N LEU A 49 -14.16 -9.15 -10.47
CA LEU A 49 -15.50 -8.58 -10.28
C LEU A 49 -15.96 -7.81 -11.52
N ALA A 50 -15.07 -7.01 -12.12
CA ALA A 50 -15.37 -6.24 -13.33
C ALA A 50 -15.48 -7.14 -14.58
N SER A 51 -14.62 -8.15 -14.69
CA SER A 51 -14.57 -9.09 -15.81
C SER A 51 -14.36 -10.52 -15.32
N PRO A 52 -15.45 -11.23 -14.98
CA PRO A 52 -15.37 -12.61 -14.51
C PRO A 52 -14.79 -13.54 -15.57
N LEU A 53 -14.04 -14.56 -15.13
CA LEU A 53 -13.50 -15.59 -16.01
C LEU A 53 -14.64 -16.40 -16.65
N LYS A 54 -14.70 -16.38 -17.98
CA LYS A 54 -15.66 -17.16 -18.77
C LYS A 54 -15.07 -18.54 -19.06
N LEU A 55 -15.34 -19.51 -18.18
CA LEU A 55 -14.98 -20.91 -18.44
C LEU A 55 -16.14 -21.62 -19.12
N LYS A 56 -15.86 -22.40 -20.17
CA LYS A 56 -16.87 -23.06 -21.01
C LYS A 56 -17.88 -23.91 -20.23
N ASN A 57 -17.47 -24.45 -19.08
CA ASN A 57 -18.28 -25.35 -18.26
C ASN A 57 -18.38 -24.88 -16.79
N PHE A 58 -18.28 -23.57 -16.53
CA PHE A 58 -18.44 -23.07 -15.16
C PHE A 58 -19.89 -23.24 -14.71
N LYS A 59 -20.08 -24.04 -13.66
CA LYS A 59 -21.36 -24.15 -12.96
C LYS A 59 -21.14 -23.69 -11.52
N PRO A 60 -21.78 -22.58 -11.09
CA PRO A 60 -21.74 -22.16 -9.69
C PRO A 60 -22.27 -23.29 -8.80
N LEU A 61 -21.64 -23.48 -7.64
CA LEU A 61 -22.17 -24.37 -6.62
C LEU A 61 -23.54 -23.85 -6.16
N SER A 62 -24.45 -24.77 -5.94
CA SER A 62 -25.70 -24.50 -5.25
C SER A 62 -25.43 -24.13 -3.79
N ARG A 63 -26.41 -23.47 -3.18
CA ARG A 63 -26.31 -23.06 -1.78
C ARG A 63 -26.06 -24.25 -0.83
N ALA A 64 -26.67 -25.41 -1.09
CA ALA A 64 -26.44 -26.62 -0.31
C ALA A 64 -24.98 -27.12 -0.44
N GLU A 65 -24.46 -27.20 -1.67
CA GLU A 65 -23.08 -27.65 -1.95
C GLU A 65 -22.00 -26.74 -1.33
N ILE A 66 -22.31 -25.47 -1.07
CA ILE A 66 -21.40 -24.53 -0.38
C ILE A 66 -21.29 -24.88 1.11
N TYR A 67 -22.39 -25.23 1.77
CA TYR A 67 -22.42 -25.52 3.20
C TYR A 67 -21.99 -26.96 3.56
N GLU A 68 -21.82 -27.83 2.56
CA GLU A 68 -21.33 -29.21 2.75
C GLU A 68 -19.80 -29.34 2.74
N ARG A 69 -19.06 -28.26 2.45
CA ARG A 69 -17.59 -28.28 2.46
C ARG A 69 -17.07 -27.92 3.86
N PRO A 70 -16.34 -28.83 4.55
CA PRO A 70 -15.77 -28.57 5.87
C PRO A 70 -14.58 -27.60 5.83
#